data_AF-A0AB34P4C8-F1
#
_entry.id   AF-A0AB34P4C8-F1
#
_cell.length_a   1.000
_cell.length_b   1.000
_cell.length_c   1.000
_cell.angle_alpha   90.00
_cell.angle_beta   90.00
_cell.angle_gamma   90.00
#
_symmetry.space_group_name_H-M   'P 1'
#
loop_
_entity.id
_entity.type
_entity.pdbx_description
1 polymer ?
#
loop_
_entity_poly.entity_id
_entity_poly.type
_entity_poly.pdbx_seq_one_letter_code
_entity_poly.pdbx_strand_id
1 'polypeptide(L)'
;GNDTLNGSWYSDTYVFNKGDGHDTVVETSYYSGAVDRVSFGSELRLEDAVFMRSGNDLLIALRDSEDQLAVAGWFSSEAAQVEYLDFQDRSVAASEVSSLIDAMAVANASSASFTASRETQETGLVLASSPI
;
A
#
# COMPACT_ATOMS: atom_id res chain seq x y z
N GLY A 1 5.97 5.72 16.53
CA GLY A 1 6.32 7.10 16.14
C GLY A 1 7.28 6.98 14.97
N ASN A 2 7.67 8.05 14.28
CA ASN A 2 8.40 7.87 13.01
C ASN A 2 9.80 7.25 13.21
N ASP A 3 9.94 5.97 12.85
CA ASP A 3 11.11 5.16 13.14
C ASP A 3 11.82 4.68 11.85
N THR A 4 13.14 4.49 11.91
CA THR A 4 13.91 3.79 10.87
C THR A 4 14.38 2.44 11.40
N LEU A 5 13.87 1.37 10.80
CA LEU A 5 14.14 -0.01 11.13
C LEU A 5 15.15 -0.57 10.13
N ASN A 6 16.35 -0.88 10.60
CA ASN A 6 17.43 -1.39 9.75
C ASN A 6 17.51 -2.91 9.89
N GLY A 7 17.52 -3.60 8.76
CA GLY A 7 17.69 -5.04 8.70
C GLY A 7 19.08 -5.51 9.04
N SER A 8 19.19 -6.82 9.17
CA SER A 8 20.39 -7.54 9.51
C SER A 8 20.83 -8.44 8.34
N TRP A 9 21.65 -9.43 8.64
CA TRP A 9 22.10 -10.42 7.65
C TRP A 9 21.17 -11.65 7.60
N TYR A 10 20.26 -11.80 8.57
CA TYR A 10 19.40 -12.95 8.72
C TYR A 10 17.94 -12.54 8.56
N SER A 11 17.02 -13.50 8.59
CA SER A 11 15.59 -13.24 8.62
C SER A 11 15.22 -12.26 9.73
N ASP A 12 14.64 -11.14 9.33
CA ASP A 12 14.10 -10.12 10.20
C ASP A 12 12.57 -10.08 10.14
N THR A 13 11.95 -9.60 11.22
CA THR A 13 10.51 -9.34 11.26
C THR A 13 10.28 -7.94 11.81
N TYR A 14 9.81 -7.06 10.93
CA TYR A 14 9.39 -5.72 11.26
C TYR A 14 7.91 -5.74 11.62
N VAL A 15 7.52 -5.06 12.68
CA VAL A 15 6.11 -4.97 13.09
C VAL A 15 5.62 -3.57 12.81
N PHE A 16 4.45 -3.46 12.19
CA PHE A 16 3.81 -2.17 11.90
C PHE A 16 2.32 -2.22 12.25
N ASN A 17 1.87 -1.30 13.10
CA ASN A 17 0.52 -1.21 13.63
C ASN A 17 -0.09 0.17 13.39
N LYS A 18 -1.40 0.29 13.64
CA LYS A 18 -2.04 1.61 13.76
C LYS A 18 -1.42 2.41 14.90
N GLY A 19 -1.12 3.67 14.64
CA GLY A 19 -0.49 4.60 15.58
C GLY A 19 1.04 4.59 15.58
N ASP A 20 1.68 3.76 14.74
CA ASP A 20 3.14 3.74 14.63
C ASP A 20 3.66 4.96 13.86
N GLY A 21 2.84 5.66 13.08
CA GLY A 21 3.23 6.87 12.36
C GLY A 21 3.89 6.56 11.03
N HIS A 22 4.98 7.28 10.71
CA HIS A 22 5.65 7.18 9.42
C HIS A 22 7.00 6.46 9.55
N ASP A 23 6.98 5.15 9.33
CA ASP A 23 8.15 4.30 9.53
C ASP A 23 8.85 3.97 8.22
N THR A 24 10.13 3.61 8.31
CA THR A 24 10.96 3.20 7.18
C THR A 24 11.72 1.93 7.51
N VAL A 25 11.48 0.87 6.74
CA VAL A 25 12.32 -0.33 6.70
C VAL A 25 13.46 -0.11 5.71
N VAL A 26 14.68 -0.43 6.13
CA VAL A 26 15.88 -0.42 5.30
C VAL A 26 16.49 -1.81 5.34
N GLU A 27 16.27 -2.58 4.27
CA GLU A 27 16.96 -3.86 4.07
C GLU A 27 18.40 -3.62 3.61
N THR A 28 19.35 -4.35 4.19
CA THR A 28 20.78 -4.06 4.00
C THR A 28 21.60 -5.21 3.46
N SER A 29 21.07 -6.44 3.42
CA SER A 29 21.83 -7.60 2.98
C SER A 29 20.97 -8.76 2.53
N TYR A 30 21.46 -9.49 1.53
CA TYR A 30 20.83 -10.72 1.04
C TYR A 30 21.67 -11.93 1.46
N TYR A 31 21.18 -12.68 2.45
CA TYR A 31 21.69 -14.02 2.76
C TYR A 31 20.81 -15.08 2.10
N SER A 32 21.43 -16.05 1.42
CA SER A 32 20.68 -17.12 0.76
C SER A 32 19.89 -17.94 1.79
N GLY A 33 18.56 -17.83 1.74
CA GLY A 33 17.64 -18.49 2.65
C GLY A 33 17.14 -17.63 3.81
N ALA A 34 17.58 -16.38 3.93
CA ALA A 34 16.88 -15.39 4.75
C ALA A 34 15.47 -15.13 4.17
N VAL A 35 14.56 -14.79 5.06
CA VAL A 35 13.15 -14.52 4.78
C VAL A 35 12.73 -13.41 5.72
N ASP A 36 12.69 -12.21 5.16
CA ASP A 36 12.36 -10.97 5.82
C ASP A 36 10.87 -10.69 5.67
N ARG A 37 10.29 -10.15 6.74
CA ARG A 37 8.85 -9.98 6.86
C ARG A 37 8.49 -8.65 7.45
N VAL A 38 7.43 -8.03 6.92
CA VAL A 38 6.66 -7.04 7.68
C VAL A 38 5.40 -7.73 8.19
N SER A 39 5.23 -7.79 9.51
CA SER A 39 4.00 -8.22 10.17
C SER A 39 3.14 -7.01 10.48
N PHE A 40 1.99 -6.92 9.82
CA PHE A 40 0.99 -5.91 10.14
C PHE A 40 0.23 -6.31 11.40
N GLY A 41 -0.22 -5.30 12.16
CA GLY A 41 -1.03 -5.49 13.36
C GLY A 41 -2.23 -6.42 13.13
N SER A 42 -2.65 -7.13 14.17
CA SER A 42 -3.66 -8.22 14.09
C SER A 42 -5.04 -7.80 13.60
N GLU A 43 -5.30 -6.50 13.54
CA GLU A 43 -6.52 -5.87 13.05
C GLU A 43 -6.43 -5.40 11.59
N LEU A 44 -5.25 -5.43 10.98
CA LEU A 44 -4.98 -4.92 9.64
C LEU A 44 -5.11 -6.02 8.59
N ARG A 45 -6.07 -5.85 7.69
CA ARG A 45 -6.25 -6.69 6.50
C ARG A 45 -5.60 -6.04 5.30
N LEU A 46 -5.37 -6.83 4.25
CA LEU A 46 -4.84 -6.30 2.98
C LEU A 46 -5.70 -5.16 2.42
N GLU A 47 -7.02 -5.22 2.59
CA GLU A 47 -7.95 -4.17 2.11
C GLU A 47 -7.78 -2.82 2.81
N ASP A 48 -7.23 -2.82 4.03
CA ASP A 48 -6.94 -1.61 4.82
C ASP A 48 -5.68 -0.88 4.34
N ALA A 49 -4.89 -1.48 3.44
CA ALA A 49 -3.65 -0.92 2.95
C ALA A 49 -3.76 -0.42 1.50
N VAL A 50 -3.02 0.65 1.21
CA VAL A 50 -2.83 1.22 -0.12
C VAL A 50 -1.35 1.15 -0.48
N PHE A 51 -1.06 0.44 -1.56
CA PHE A 51 0.30 0.22 -2.06
C PHE A 51 0.61 1.21 -3.17
N MET A 52 1.73 1.90 -3.06
CA MET A 52 2.18 2.90 -4.02
C MET A 52 3.67 2.81 -4.21
N ARG A 53 4.13 3.11 -5.43
CA ARG A 53 5.53 3.37 -5.70
C ARG A 53 5.84 4.84 -5.45
N SER A 54 6.81 5.13 -4.61
CA SER A 54 7.33 6.47 -4.36
C SER A 54 8.81 6.53 -4.75
N GLY A 55 9.10 7.03 -5.96
CA GLY A 55 10.46 6.96 -6.51
C GLY A 55 10.93 5.51 -6.65
N ASN A 56 11.89 5.11 -5.80
CA ASN A 56 12.42 3.75 -5.74
C ASN A 56 11.93 2.95 -4.53
N ASP A 57 11.09 3.55 -3.69
CA ASP A 57 10.60 2.95 -2.45
C ASP A 57 9.19 2.40 -2.66
N LEU A 58 8.87 1.35 -1.92
CA LEU A 58 7.49 0.91 -1.72
C LEU A 58 6.91 1.72 -0.57
N LEU A 59 5.76 2.36 -0.79
CA LEU A 59 4.98 3.03 0.24
C LEU A 59 3.69 2.25 0.47
N ILE A 60 3.42 1.92 1.73
CA ILE A 60 2.21 1.25 2.19
C ILE A 60 1.51 2.18 3.18
N ALA A 61 0.42 2.80 2.77
CA ALA A 61 -0.38 3.69 3.61
C ALA A 61 -1.60 2.94 4.15
N LEU A 62 -1.96 3.18 5.41
CA LEU A 62 -3.19 2.64 5.99
C LEU A 62 -4.37 3.56 5.66
N ARG A 63 -5.50 2.99 5.24
CA ARG A 63 -6.75 3.72 5.04
C ARG A 63 -7.22 4.31 6.36
N ASP A 64 -7.83 5.49 6.26
CA ASP A 64 -8.39 6.23 7.41
C ASP A 64 -7.38 6.51 8.53
N SER A 65 -6.08 6.53 8.20
CA SER A 65 -4.97 6.88 9.10
C SER A 65 -3.92 7.74 8.37
N GLU A 66 -3.08 8.41 9.14
CA GLU A 66 -1.83 9.02 8.66
C GLU A 66 -0.65 8.03 8.68
N ASP A 67 -0.85 6.85 9.27
CA ASP A 67 0.19 5.82 9.38
C ASP A 67 0.63 5.32 8.00
N GLN A 68 1.95 5.26 7.79
CA GLN A 68 2.55 4.73 6.58
C GLN A 68 3.86 4.00 6.88
N LEU A 69 4.11 2.96 6.11
CA LEU A 69 5.39 2.25 6.09
C LEU A 69 6.05 2.42 4.72
N ALA A 70 7.29 2.89 4.71
CA ALA A 70 8.15 2.85 3.54
C ALA A 70 9.10 1.65 3.63
N VAL A 71 9.29 0.93 2.52
CA VAL A 71 10.41 -0.01 2.35
C VAL A 71 11.38 0.59 1.35
N ALA A 72 12.52 1.05 1.86
CA ALA A 72 13.48 1.83 1.10
C ALA A 72 14.15 0.99 0.02
N GLY A 73 14.22 1.51 -1.21
CA GLY A 73 14.94 0.87 -2.31
C GLY A 73 14.25 -0.36 -2.91
N TRP A 74 13.00 -0.67 -2.53
CA TRP A 74 12.22 -1.82 -3.02
C TRP A 74 12.30 -2.05 -4.54
N PHE A 75 12.23 -0.98 -5.33
CA PHE A 75 12.26 -1.03 -6.79
C PHE A 75 13.66 -0.87 -7.40
N SER A 76 14.71 -0.75 -6.58
CA SER A 76 16.10 -0.65 -7.02
C SER A 76 16.83 -1.99 -7.00
N SER A 77 16.49 -2.87 -6.05
CA SER A 77 17.16 -4.15 -5.86
C SER A 77 16.24 -5.14 -5.13
N GLU A 78 16.26 -6.41 -5.52
CA GLU A 78 15.57 -7.48 -4.79
C GLU A 78 16.12 -7.62 -3.36
N ALA A 79 17.42 -7.35 -3.15
CA ALA A 79 18.04 -7.36 -1.82
C ALA A 79 17.58 -6.22 -0.89
N ALA A 80 16.74 -5.31 -1.39
CA ALA A 80 16.13 -4.23 -0.60
C ALA A 80 14.63 -4.48 -0.35
N GLN A 81 14.11 -5.64 -0.77
CA GLN A 81 12.73 -6.04 -0.54
C GLN A 81 12.65 -6.90 0.72
N VAL A 82 11.49 -6.91 1.37
CA VAL A 82 11.12 -8.01 2.27
C VAL A 82 10.39 -9.08 1.46
N GLU A 83 10.58 -10.36 1.77
CA GLU A 83 9.93 -11.45 1.03
C GLU A 83 8.42 -11.48 1.22
N TYR A 84 7.93 -11.17 2.43
CA TYR A 84 6.51 -11.22 2.76
C TYR A 84 6.02 -9.99 3.52
N LEU A 85 4.81 -9.59 3.18
CA LEU A 85 3.99 -8.64 3.91
C LEU A 85 2.82 -9.44 4.50
N ASP A 86 2.87 -9.69 5.80
CA ASP A 86 1.93 -10.53 6.52
C ASP A 86 0.80 -9.67 7.11
N PHE A 87 -0.40 -9.78 6.52
CA PHE A 87 -1.64 -9.19 7.03
C PHE A 87 -2.45 -10.23 7.82
N GLN A 88 -3.48 -9.76 8.52
CA GLN A 88 -4.40 -10.58 9.31
C GLN A 88 -5.07 -11.69 8.49
N ASP A 89 -5.42 -11.40 7.23
CA ASP A 89 -6.20 -12.28 6.36
C ASP A 89 -5.32 -13.10 5.41
N ARG A 90 -4.13 -12.60 5.05
CA ARG A 90 -3.18 -13.29 4.17
C ARG A 90 -1.78 -12.68 4.18
N SER A 91 -0.83 -13.46 3.68
CA SER A 91 0.49 -12.96 3.26
C SER A 91 0.46 -12.49 1.80
N VAL A 92 1.24 -11.45 1.50
CA VAL A 92 1.55 -10.96 0.17
C VAL A 92 3.05 -11.16 -0.07
N ALA A 93 3.41 -11.92 -1.11
CA ALA A 93 4.80 -12.09 -1.49
C ALA A 93 5.32 -10.85 -2.25
N ALA A 94 6.62 -10.60 -2.18
CA ALA A 94 7.26 -9.48 -2.90
C ALA A 94 6.92 -9.45 -4.40
N SER A 95 6.80 -10.63 -5.02
CA SER A 95 6.45 -10.80 -6.44
C SER A 95 5.02 -10.37 -6.78
N GLU A 96 4.11 -10.30 -5.80
CA GLU A 96 2.72 -9.87 -5.98
C GLU A 96 2.57 -8.33 -5.92
N VAL A 97 3.53 -7.63 -5.30
CA VAL A 97 3.42 -6.20 -4.96
C VAL A 97 3.22 -5.31 -6.19
N SER A 98 3.98 -5.53 -7.27
CA SER A 98 3.83 -4.71 -8.48
C SER A 98 2.43 -4.84 -9.10
N SER A 99 1.89 -6.05 -9.14
CA SER A 99 0.52 -6.27 -9.64
C SER A 99 -0.55 -5.68 -8.72
N LEU A 100 -0.31 -5.65 -7.39
CA LEU A 100 -1.20 -4.97 -6.45
C LEU A 100 -1.21 -3.45 -6.67
N ILE A 101 -0.05 -2.84 -6.88
CA ILE A 101 0.06 -1.41 -7.20
C ILE A 101 -0.72 -1.08 -8.47
N ASP A 102 -0.53 -1.88 -9.54
CA ASP A 102 -1.26 -1.69 -10.81
C ASP A 102 -2.78 -1.84 -10.63
N ALA A 103 -3.22 -2.85 -9.88
CA ALA A 103 -4.64 -3.09 -9.61
C ALA A 103 -5.26 -1.95 -8.80
N MET A 104 -4.57 -1.44 -7.78
CA MET A 104 -5.04 -0.32 -6.97
C MET A 104 -5.07 0.99 -7.76
N ALA A 105 -4.12 1.22 -8.66
CA ALA A 105 -4.13 2.38 -9.57
C ALA A 105 -5.36 2.35 -10.49
N VAL A 106 -5.70 1.18 -11.06
CA VAL A 106 -6.89 1.00 -11.90
C VAL A 106 -8.19 1.17 -11.09
N ALA A 107 -8.25 0.60 -9.88
CA ALA A 107 -9.41 0.75 -9.00
C ALA A 107 -9.66 2.23 -8.62
N ASN A 108 -8.61 2.97 -8.30
CA ASN A 108 -8.69 4.41 -8.00
C ASN A 108 -9.09 5.26 -9.21
N ALA A 109 -8.61 4.93 -10.41
CA ALA A 109 -9.05 5.60 -11.64
C ALA A 109 -10.52 5.31 -11.97
N SER A 110 -10.96 4.07 -11.72
CA SER A 110 -12.33 3.63 -11.97
C SER A 110 -13.32 4.29 -11.00
N SER A 111 -12.97 4.41 -9.72
CA SER A 111 -13.80 5.11 -8.72
C SER A 111 -13.93 6.60 -9.03
N ALA A 112 -12.83 7.26 -9.45
CA ALA A 112 -12.87 8.66 -9.87
C ALA A 112 -13.75 8.88 -11.11
N SER A 113 -13.65 8.01 -12.12
CA SER A 113 -14.48 8.07 -13.34
C SER A 113 -15.97 7.81 -13.04
N PHE A 114 -16.26 6.88 -12.13
CA PHE A 114 -17.63 6.61 -11.69
C PHE A 114 -18.25 7.79 -10.93
N THR A 115 -17.49 8.48 -10.09
CA THR A 115 -17.96 9.70 -9.40
C THR A 115 -18.23 10.84 -10.38
N ALA A 116 -17.29 11.14 -11.29
CA ALA A 116 -17.44 12.21 -12.27
C ALA A 116 -18.63 12.02 -13.24
N SER A 117 -18.91 10.77 -13.62
CA SER A 117 -20.05 10.44 -14.49
C SER A 117 -21.41 10.53 -13.79
N ARG A 118 -21.47 10.41 -12.45
CA ARG A 118 -22.69 10.60 -11.66
C ARG A 118 -23.03 12.08 -11.44
N GLU A 119 -22.05 12.94 -11.23
CA GLU A 119 -22.28 14.40 -11.09
C GLU A 119 -22.76 15.05 -12.40
N THR A 120 -22.36 14.50 -13.55
CA THR A 120 -22.79 15.00 -14.87
C THR A 120 -24.23 14.58 -15.21
N GLN A 121 -24.76 13.48 -14.65
CA GLN A 121 -26.12 13.02 -14.93
C GLN A 121 -27.21 13.68 -14.06
N GLU A 122 -26.88 14.21 -12.88
CA GLU A 122 -27.87 14.86 -12.01
C GLU A 122 -28.11 16.35 -12.33
N THR A 123 -27.27 16.98 -13.15
CA THR A 123 -27.47 18.38 -13.58
C THR A 123 -28.25 18.54 -14.90
N GLY A 124 -28.64 17.42 -15.54
CA GLY A 124 -29.26 17.41 -16.88
C GLY A 124 -30.79 17.44 -16.94
N LEU A 125 -31.53 17.50 -15.82
CA LEU A 125 -33.00 17.38 -15.83
C LEU A 125 -33.73 18.52 -15.10
N VAL A 126 -33.56 19.75 -15.55
CA VAL A 126 -34.60 20.80 -15.44
C VAL A 126 -34.38 21.72 -16.64
N LEU A 127 -35.15 21.65 -17.71
CA LEU A 127 -36.34 22.48 -17.95
C LEU A 127 -36.84 22.14 -19.36
N ALA A 128 -38.07 21.68 -19.51
CA ALA A 128 -39.00 22.13 -20.56
C ALA A 128 -40.24 21.21 -20.60
N SER A 129 -41.28 21.63 -19.89
CA SER A 129 -42.66 21.30 -20.30
C SER A 129 -43.52 22.54 -20.11
N SER A 130 -43.59 23.38 -21.14
CA SER A 130 -44.82 24.11 -21.51
C SER A 130 -45.74 23.11 -22.25
N PRO A 131 -47.08 23.25 -22.37
CA PRO A 131 -47.98 24.43 -22.32
C PRO A 131 -49.19 24.20 -21.36
N ILE A 132 -50.16 25.12 -21.11
CA ILE A 132 -51.09 25.90 -21.95
C ILE A 132 -51.28 27.30 -21.38
#